data_AF-A0A857MPK4-F1
#
_entry.id   AF-A0A857MPK4-F1
#
_cell.length_a   1.000
_cell.length_b   1.000
_cell.length_c   1.000
_cell.angle_alpha   90.00
_cell.angle_beta   90.00
_cell.angle_gamma   90.00
#
_symmetry.space_group_name_H-M   'P 1'
#
loop_
_entity.id
_entity.type
_entity.pdbx_description
1 polymer ?
#
loop_
_entity_poly.entity_id
_entity_poly.type
_entity_poly.pdbx_seq_one_letter_code
_entity_poly.pdbx_strand_id
1 'polypeptide(L)' 'MIERELLEKEAMAEVYACWYYDLADTLYETPDEDLLAIVNHTHMCITCER' A
#
# COMPACT_ATOMS: atom_id res chain seq x y z
N MET A 1 11.84 1.55 -14.85
CA MET A 1 11.95 1.12 -13.44
C MET A 1 11.18 2.15 -12.66
N ILE A 2 10.06 1.78 -12.06
CA ILE A 2 9.39 2.68 -11.11
C ILE A 2 10.34 2.78 -9.92
N GLU A 3 10.75 3.99 -9.56
CA GLU A 3 11.55 4.19 -8.35
C GLU A 3 10.71 3.75 -7.16
N ARG A 4 11.27 2.87 -6.32
CA ARG A 4 10.58 2.30 -5.16
C ARG A 4 9.96 3.38 -4.26
N GLU A 5 10.67 4.49 -4.08
CA GLU A 5 10.21 5.66 -3.33
C GLU A 5 8.91 6.28 -3.91
N LEU A 6 8.71 6.16 -5.23
CA LEU A 6 7.50 6.62 -5.92
C LEU A 6 6.35 5.65 -5.68
N LEU A 7 6.64 4.34 -5.75
CA LEU A 7 5.67 3.28 -5.46
C LEU A 7 5.19 3.33 -4.00
N GLU A 8 6.10 3.56 -3.06
CA GLU A 8 5.79 3.75 -1.64
C GLU A 8 4.86 4.95 -1.42
N LYS A 9 5.12 6.08 -2.10
CA LYS A 9 4.25 7.27 -2.04
C LYS A 9 2.86 7.01 -2.62
N GLU A 10 2.78 6.33 -3.77
CA GLU A 10 1.50 5.99 -4.39
C GLU A 10 0.72 5.02 -3.49
N ALA A 11 1.37 3.99 -2.95
CA ALA A 11 0.74 3.05 -2.03
C ALA A 11 0.21 3.76 -0.78
N MET A 12 0.96 4.69 -0.20
CA MET A 12 0.52 5.49 0.95
C MET A 12 -0.65 6.45 0.64
N ALA A 13 -0.81 6.85 -0.62
CA ALA A 13 -1.92 7.69 -1.06
C ALA A 13 -3.19 6.88 -1.34
N GLU A 14 -3.04 5.66 -1.84
CA GLU A 14 -4.14 4.77 -2.25
C GLU A 14 -4.55 3.77 -1.16
N VAL A 15 -3.71 3.52 -0.15
CA VAL A 15 -4.01 2.61 0.96
C VAL A 15 -5.27 3.03 1.70
N TYR A 16 -6.08 2.04 2.08
CA TYR A 16 -7.22 2.26 2.93
C TYR A 16 -6.81 2.95 4.25
N ALA A 17 -7.61 3.91 4.70
CA ALA A 17 -7.36 4.62 5.95
C ALA A 17 -7.22 3.68 7.16
N CYS A 18 -7.90 2.52 7.12
CA CYS A 18 -7.80 1.50 8.16
C CYS A 18 -6.40 0.83 8.24
N TRP A 19 -5.63 0.85 7.15
CA TRP A 19 -4.30 0.24 7.05
C TRP A 19 -3.18 1.28 6.93
N TYR A 20 -3.50 2.58 6.89
CA TYR A 20 -2.51 3.63 6.66
C TYR A 20 -1.35 3.58 7.67
N TYR A 21 -1.65 3.44 8.96
CA TYR A 21 -0.62 3.40 10.00
C TYR A 21 0.18 2.09 9.98
N ASP A 22 -0.48 0.97 9.71
CA ASP A 22 0.19 -0.34 9.58
C ASP A 22 1.16 -0.35 8.39
N LEU A 23 0.72 0.19 7.25
CA LEU A 23 1.57 0.35 6.07
C LEU A 23 2.69 1.36 6.32
N ALA A 24 2.41 2.48 6.99
CA ALA A 24 3.44 3.48 7.30
C ALA A 24 4.57 2.89 8.16
N ASP A 25 4.23 2.05 9.14
CA ASP A 25 5.19 1.42 10.05
C ASP A 25 6.02 0.33 9.34
N THR A 26 5.45 -0.32 8.33
CA THR A 26 6.07 -1.45 7.61
C THR A 26 6.47 -1.11 6.17
N LEU A 27 6.41 0.16 5.76
CA LEU A 27 6.52 0.59 4.35
C LEU A 27 7.82 0.12 3.68
N TYR A 28 8.95 0.22 4.39
CA TYR A 28 10.26 -0.20 3.89
C TYR A 28 10.47 -1.72 3.89
N GLU A 29 9.67 -2.45 4.66
CA GLU A 29 9.70 -3.91 4.74
C GLU A 29 8.67 -4.55 3.79
N THR A 30 7.65 -3.78 3.39
CA THR A 30 6.62 -4.18 2.45
C THR A 30 7.23 -4.37 1.05
N PRO A 31 7.04 -5.53 0.42
CA PRO A 31 7.58 -5.79 -0.90
C PRO A 31 6.82 -5.01 -1.98
N ASP A 32 7.50 -4.74 -3.10
CA ASP A 32 6.94 -3.97 -4.21
C ASP A 32 5.63 -4.59 -4.76
N GLU A 33 5.46 -5.91 -4.69
CA GLU A 33 4.24 -6.59 -5.13
C GLU A 33 3.02 -6.24 -4.28
N ASP A 34 3.19 -6.10 -2.96
CA ASP A 34 2.12 -5.71 -2.04
C ASP A 34 1.80 -4.23 -2.18
N LEU A 35 2.83 -3.38 -2.33
CA LEU A 35 2.65 -1.95 -2.64
C LEU A 35 1.89 -1.76 -3.96
N LEU A 36 2.23 -2.54 -4.99
CA LEU A 36 1.49 -2.56 -6.25
C LEU A 36 0.06 -3.06 -6.07
N ALA A 37 -0.18 -4.05 -5.22
CA ALA A 37 -1.52 -4.56 -4.96
C ALA A 37 -2.42 -3.52 -4.30
N ILE A 38 -1.85 -2.67 -3.44
CA ILE A 38 -2.48 -1.51 -2.81
C ILE A 38 -2.80 -0.45 -3.87
N VAL A 39 -1.82 -0.04 -4.67
CA VAL A 39 -1.99 0.98 -5.72
C VAL A 39 -3.04 0.56 -6.76
N ASN A 40 -3.07 -0.73 -7.12
CA ASN A 40 -4.03 -1.26 -8.08
C ASN A 40 -5.40 -1.59 -7.48
N HIS A 41 -5.63 -1.33 -6.18
CA HIS A 41 -6.86 -1.66 -5.47
C HIS A 41 -7.27 -3.14 -5.58
N THR A 42 -6.28 -4.02 -5.76
CA THR A 42 -6.49 -5.47 -5.86
C THR A 42 -6.46 -6.15 -4.49
N HIS A 43 -6.03 -5.42 -3.45
CA HIS A 43 -6.05 -5.89 -2.08
C HIS A 43 -7.42 -5.61 -1.42
N MET A 44 -8.22 -6.65 -1.19
CA MET A 44 -9.47 -6.51 -0.43
C MET A 44 -9.17 -6.30 1.05
N CYS A 45 -9.62 -5.18 1.60
CA CYS A 45 -9.55 -4.95 3.02
C CYS A 45 -10.82 -5.47 3.70
N ILE A 46 -10.67 -6.55 4.47
CA ILE A 46 -11.80 -7.18 5.19
C ILE A 46 -12.43 -6.21 6.20
N THR A 47 -11.62 -5.33 6.81
CA THR A 47 -12.09 -4.30 7.76
C THR A 47 -12.86 -3.18 7.08
N CYS A 48 -12.46 -2.81 5.87
CA CYS A 48 -13.08 -1.74 5.11
C CYS A 48 -14.14 -2.25 4.11
N GLU A 49 -14.35 -3.57 4.03
CA GLU A 49 -15.27 -4.30 3.12
C GLU A 49 -15.20 -3.84 1.65
N ARG A 50 -13.98 -3.46 1.21
CA ARG A 50 -13.69 -2.95 -0.13
C ARG A 50 -12.40 -3.54 -0.67
#